data_AF-A0A3N5SC73-F1
#
_entry.id   AF-A0A3N5SC73-F1
#
_cell.length_a   1.000
_cell.length_b   1.000
_cell.length_c   1.000
_cell.angle_alpha   90.00
_cell.angle_beta   90.00
_cell.angle_gamma   90.00
#
_symmetry.space_group_name_H-M   'P 1'
#
loop_
_entity.id
_entity.type
_entity.pdbx_description
1 polymer ?
#
loop_
_entity_poly.entity_id
_entity_poly.type
_entity_poly.pdbx_seq_one_letter_code
_entity_poly.pdbx_strand_id
1 'polypeptide(L)'
;MIVIPHQLRKSEFRFIRIAMDGISARKRPLDADWQNTNNFKYFEGDLISQIDKGGNYGVCCGYGNLAVIDADSALIAAIVKAKLPRTFTIRTGSGGHHFYYLVPDLDKKIVLKDKEKNHYGEIQWQGSQVIGPGSIHPSNNRYIIIDNSEIATVTKTQIEEVLKNYIQREQSMEHYQRNESANYQFIDVRKVLTGQYTAKGNNELQGKHPIHGSSTGGNFCVNVEKGIWHCFRCGTGGGPVTLIAMLNGLIRCDEVKPGCITPEIYNKVIQIAKDKYNIIIEE
;
A
#
# COMPACT_ATOMS: atom_id res chain seq x y z
N MET A 1 -32.97 -16.52 0.27
CA MET A 1 -32.93 -15.39 1.24
C MET A 1 -31.48 -15.08 1.54
N ILE A 2 -31.08 -13.81 1.53
CA ILE A 2 -29.71 -13.41 1.87
C ILE A 2 -29.61 -13.40 3.40
N VAL A 3 -28.55 -13.99 3.95
CA VAL A 3 -28.29 -14.04 5.39
C VAL A 3 -26.82 -13.68 5.62
N ILE A 4 -26.55 -12.74 6.52
CA ILE A 4 -25.17 -12.42 6.91
C ILE A 4 -24.56 -13.66 7.62
N PRO A 5 -23.46 -14.25 7.12
CA PRO A 5 -22.85 -15.44 7.71
C PRO A 5 -22.33 -15.21 9.12
N HIS A 6 -22.29 -16.26 9.95
CA HIS A 6 -21.94 -16.13 11.37
C HIS A 6 -20.52 -15.60 11.58
N GLN A 7 -19.58 -15.89 10.69
CA GLN A 7 -18.20 -15.38 10.75
C GLN A 7 -18.14 -13.85 10.67
N LEU A 8 -19.12 -13.23 10.02
CA LEU A 8 -19.24 -11.78 9.90
C LEU A 8 -20.10 -11.16 11.02
N ARG A 9 -20.75 -11.95 11.88
CA ARG A 9 -21.61 -11.44 12.98
C ARG A 9 -20.81 -11.03 14.21
N LYS A 10 -19.73 -10.27 14.01
CA LYS A 10 -18.92 -9.68 15.10
C LYS A 10 -19.43 -8.27 15.40
N SER A 11 -19.35 -7.87 16.68
CA SER A 11 -19.88 -6.60 17.16
C SER A 11 -19.09 -5.38 16.65
N GLU A 12 -17.86 -5.63 16.22
CA GLU A 12 -16.86 -4.70 15.73
C GLU A 12 -17.01 -4.47 14.22
N PHE A 13 -17.56 -5.44 13.49
CA PHE A 13 -17.75 -5.33 12.05
C PHE A 13 -18.91 -4.40 11.71
N ARG A 14 -18.80 -3.79 10.53
CA ARG A 14 -19.77 -2.83 10.02
C ARG A 14 -20.18 -3.20 8.61
N PHE A 15 -21.41 -2.85 8.29
CA PHE A 15 -22.07 -3.17 7.04
C PHE A 15 -22.75 -1.92 6.49
N ILE A 16 -23.03 -1.95 5.20
CA ILE A 16 -23.70 -0.85 4.53
C ILE A 16 -24.84 -1.38 3.68
N ARG A 17 -25.85 -0.53 3.51
CA ARG A 17 -26.87 -0.72 2.51
C ARG A 17 -26.28 -0.42 1.14
N ILE A 18 -26.62 -1.25 0.17
CA ILE A 18 -26.26 -1.08 -1.24
C ILE A 18 -27.49 -0.61 -2.02
N ALA A 19 -27.29 0.35 -2.92
CA ALA A 19 -28.33 0.92 -3.74
C ALA A 19 -28.97 -0.13 -4.67
N MET A 20 -30.29 -0.02 -4.86
CA MET A 20 -31.10 -0.98 -5.62
C MET A 20 -31.59 -0.43 -6.97
N ASP A 21 -31.31 0.84 -7.27
CA ASP A 21 -31.74 1.60 -8.44
C ASP A 21 -30.94 1.20 -9.70
N GLY A 22 -31.28 0.04 -10.26
CA GLY A 22 -30.72 -0.47 -11.50
C GLY A 22 -29.53 -1.41 -11.31
N ILE A 23 -29.18 -2.13 -12.38
CA ILE A 23 -28.21 -3.23 -12.32
C ILE A 23 -26.79 -2.73 -11.96
N SER A 24 -26.39 -1.57 -12.48
CA SER A 24 -25.08 -0.96 -12.21
C SER A 24 -24.96 -0.42 -10.77
N ALA A 25 -26.08 -0.11 -10.12
CA ALA A 25 -26.11 0.42 -8.76
C ALA A 25 -25.88 -0.63 -7.67
N ARG A 26 -25.99 -1.91 -8.00
CA ARG A 26 -25.88 -3.06 -7.08
C ARG A 26 -24.51 -3.26 -6.41
N LYS A 27 -23.61 -2.29 -6.57
CA LYS A 27 -22.31 -2.20 -5.89
C LYS A 27 -22.07 -0.85 -5.19
N ARG A 28 -22.99 0.10 -5.32
CA ARG A 28 -22.85 1.46 -4.76
C ARG A 28 -23.43 1.51 -3.35
N PRO A 29 -22.73 2.07 -2.37
CA PRO A 29 -23.32 2.44 -1.08
C PRO A 29 -24.59 3.29 -1.28
N LEU A 30 -25.64 2.97 -0.53
CA LEU A 30 -26.88 3.75 -0.53
C LEU A 30 -26.73 5.02 0.32
N ASP A 31 -26.06 4.89 1.46
CA ASP A 31 -25.93 5.93 2.46
C ASP A 31 -24.69 6.80 2.22
N ALA A 32 -24.82 8.11 2.41
CA ALA A 32 -23.67 9.03 2.43
C ALA A 32 -22.85 8.83 3.71
N ASP A 33 -21.55 9.13 3.70
CA ASP A 33 -20.65 8.97 4.86
C ASP A 33 -20.65 7.55 5.48
N TRP A 34 -20.93 6.54 4.66
CA TRP A 34 -20.97 5.13 5.06
C TRP A 34 -19.62 4.63 5.60
N GLN A 35 -18.51 5.24 5.21
CA GLN A 35 -17.18 4.89 5.68
C GLN A 35 -17.01 5.14 7.18
N ASN A 36 -17.72 6.14 7.73
CA ASN A 36 -17.50 6.65 9.07
C ASN A 36 -18.71 6.43 9.98
N THR A 37 -19.84 7.06 9.68
CA THR A 37 -20.98 7.13 10.62
C THR A 37 -22.19 6.34 10.16
N ASN A 38 -22.53 6.37 8.86
CA ASN A 38 -23.73 5.72 8.34
C ASN A 38 -23.45 4.27 7.92
N ASN A 39 -23.00 3.49 8.89
CA ASN A 39 -22.80 2.04 8.78
C ASN A 39 -23.42 1.33 9.97
N PHE A 40 -23.75 0.07 9.74
CA PHE A 40 -24.66 -0.70 10.58
C PHE A 40 -23.94 -1.91 11.17
N LYS A 41 -24.30 -2.31 12.39
CA LYS A 41 -24.02 -3.67 12.87
C LYS A 41 -24.89 -4.68 12.13
N TYR A 42 -24.50 -5.96 12.20
CA TYR A 42 -25.17 -7.04 11.47
C TYR A 42 -26.66 -7.26 11.83
N PHE A 43 -27.13 -6.69 12.94
CA PHE A 43 -28.48 -6.87 13.46
C PHE A 43 -29.33 -5.59 13.45
N GLU A 44 -28.81 -4.49 12.90
CA GLU A 44 -29.55 -3.23 12.89
C GLU A 44 -30.70 -3.26 11.88
N GLY A 45 -31.86 -2.74 12.30
CA GLY A 45 -33.14 -2.94 11.62
C GLY A 45 -33.16 -2.42 10.17
N ASP A 46 -32.50 -1.30 9.89
CA ASP A 46 -32.45 -0.73 8.54
C ASP A 46 -31.68 -1.60 7.55
N LEU A 47 -30.58 -2.21 8.01
CA LEU A 47 -29.81 -3.16 7.22
C LEU A 47 -30.62 -4.43 6.96
N ILE A 48 -31.21 -5.00 8.02
CA ILE A 48 -32.01 -6.24 7.93
C ILE A 48 -33.22 -6.04 7.02
N SER A 49 -33.97 -4.95 7.20
CA SER A 49 -35.13 -4.60 6.37
C SER A 49 -34.79 -4.53 4.89
N GLN A 50 -33.61 -4.00 4.52
CA GLN A 50 -33.16 -3.99 3.14
C GLN A 50 -32.83 -5.40 2.63
N ILE A 51 -32.12 -6.20 3.41
CA ILE A 51 -31.75 -7.57 3.06
C ILE A 51 -33.00 -8.43 2.85
N ASP A 52 -34.02 -8.28 3.70
CA ASP A 52 -35.29 -9.01 3.63
C ASP A 52 -36.10 -8.64 2.37
N LYS A 53 -35.98 -7.40 1.90
CA LYS A 53 -36.52 -6.94 0.61
C LYS A 53 -35.71 -7.42 -0.61
N GLY A 54 -34.68 -8.23 -0.39
CA GLY A 54 -33.80 -8.76 -1.44
C GLY A 54 -32.68 -7.81 -1.87
N GLY A 55 -32.42 -6.76 -1.09
CA GLY A 55 -31.32 -5.84 -1.31
C GLY A 55 -29.95 -6.48 -1.03
N ASN A 56 -28.92 -6.01 -1.75
CA ASN A 56 -27.53 -6.35 -1.45
C ASN A 56 -27.08 -5.61 -0.18
N TYR A 57 -25.97 -6.07 0.38
CA TYR A 57 -25.26 -5.37 1.45
C TYR A 57 -23.75 -5.38 1.19
N GLY A 58 -23.08 -4.36 1.71
CA GLY A 58 -21.62 -4.26 1.72
C GLY A 58 -21.06 -4.57 3.10
N VAL A 59 -19.83 -5.05 3.14
CA VAL A 59 -19.04 -5.26 4.36
C VAL A 59 -17.95 -4.20 4.39
N CYS A 60 -17.95 -3.35 5.41
CA CYS A 60 -16.93 -2.32 5.59
C CYS A 60 -15.61 -2.97 6.02
N CYS A 61 -14.54 -2.68 5.29
CA CYS A 61 -13.19 -3.11 5.67
C CYS A 61 -12.57 -2.10 6.67
N GLY A 62 -11.55 -2.54 7.41
CA GLY A 62 -10.88 -1.79 8.48
C GLY A 62 -11.56 -1.86 9.85
N TYR A 63 -12.89 -2.05 9.90
CA TYR A 63 -13.61 -2.24 11.15
C TYR A 63 -13.31 -3.60 11.78
N GLY A 64 -12.96 -3.64 13.07
CA GLY A 64 -12.59 -4.88 13.77
C GLY A 64 -11.36 -5.56 13.18
N ASN A 65 -10.44 -4.79 12.61
CA ASN A 65 -9.26 -5.25 11.88
C ASN A 65 -9.54 -6.12 10.65
N LEU A 66 -10.75 -6.02 10.07
CA LEU A 66 -11.15 -6.83 8.92
C LEU A 66 -10.52 -6.30 7.63
N ALA A 67 -9.61 -7.08 7.04
CA ALA A 67 -9.09 -6.85 5.70
C ALA A 67 -9.68 -7.90 4.75
N VAL A 68 -9.81 -7.52 3.47
CA VAL A 68 -10.25 -8.45 2.44
C VAL A 68 -9.27 -8.41 1.28
N ILE A 69 -8.64 -9.54 0.98
CA ILE A 69 -7.86 -9.69 -0.26
C ILE A 69 -8.86 -9.95 -1.38
N ASP A 70 -9.15 -8.92 -2.16
CA ASP A 70 -9.98 -8.96 -3.36
C ASP A 70 -9.10 -9.36 -4.54
N ALA A 71 -9.09 -10.67 -4.82
CA ALA A 71 -8.29 -11.27 -5.86
C ALA A 71 -9.09 -11.32 -7.18
N ASP A 72 -8.82 -10.33 -8.05
CA ASP A 72 -9.39 -10.24 -9.39
C ASP A 72 -8.79 -11.25 -10.37
N SER A 73 -7.64 -11.84 -10.04
CA SER A 73 -6.95 -12.82 -10.87
C SER A 73 -6.85 -14.20 -10.23
N ALA A 74 -6.94 -15.24 -11.07
CA ALA A 74 -6.74 -16.63 -10.64
C ALA A 74 -5.34 -16.85 -10.02
N LEU A 75 -4.35 -16.09 -10.48
CA LEU A 75 -2.98 -16.13 -9.97
C LEU A 75 -2.88 -15.70 -8.51
N ILE A 76 -3.44 -14.53 -8.16
CA ILE A 76 -3.45 -14.06 -6.75
C ILE A 76 -4.26 -15.02 -5.89
N ALA A 77 -5.41 -15.48 -6.37
CA ALA A 77 -6.23 -16.44 -5.63
C ALA A 77 -5.47 -17.76 -5.34
N ALA A 78 -4.69 -18.26 -6.29
CA ALA A 78 -3.86 -19.45 -6.09
C ALA A 78 -2.72 -19.22 -5.08
N ILE A 79 -2.04 -18.07 -5.16
CA ILE A 79 -0.96 -17.70 -4.23
C ILE A 79 -1.50 -17.59 -2.80
N VAL A 80 -2.62 -16.89 -2.60
CA VAL A 80 -3.26 -16.73 -1.28
C VAL A 80 -3.64 -18.09 -0.71
N LYS A 81 -4.34 -18.94 -1.48
CA LYS A 81 -4.75 -20.28 -1.04
C LYS A 81 -3.58 -21.18 -0.66
N ALA A 82 -2.44 -21.04 -1.34
CA ALA A 82 -1.27 -21.88 -1.13
C ALA A 82 -0.40 -21.43 0.05
N LYS A 83 -0.36 -20.13 0.35
CA LYS A 83 0.67 -19.56 1.25
C LYS A 83 0.13 -18.83 2.47
N LEU A 84 -1.15 -18.44 2.48
CA LEU A 84 -1.79 -17.87 3.67
C LEU A 84 -2.68 -18.92 4.34
N PRO A 85 -2.94 -18.78 5.66
CA PRO A 85 -3.85 -19.68 6.37
C PRO A 85 -5.23 -19.73 5.71
N ARG A 86 -5.84 -20.92 5.73
CA ARG A 86 -7.23 -21.11 5.28
C ARG A 86 -8.16 -20.17 6.03
N THR A 87 -9.08 -19.51 5.32
CA THR A 87 -9.96 -18.49 5.90
C THR A 87 -11.32 -18.46 5.20
N PHE A 88 -12.29 -17.77 5.83
CA PHE A 88 -13.58 -17.47 5.21
C PHE A 88 -13.40 -16.84 3.82
N THR A 89 -13.94 -17.50 2.79
CA THR A 89 -13.70 -17.12 1.39
C THR A 89 -14.99 -17.19 0.58
N ILE A 90 -15.19 -16.17 -0.26
CA ILE A 90 -16.30 -16.14 -1.21
C ILE A 90 -15.78 -15.97 -2.64
N ARG A 91 -16.52 -16.54 -3.60
CA ARG A 91 -16.35 -16.30 -5.03
C ARG A 91 -17.25 -15.13 -5.44
N THR A 92 -16.70 -14.16 -6.17
CA THR A 92 -17.43 -12.99 -6.65
C THR A 92 -18.25 -13.32 -7.89
N GLY A 93 -19.21 -12.46 -8.24
CA GLY A 93 -20.01 -12.66 -9.45
C GLY A 93 -19.25 -12.48 -10.77
N SER A 94 -18.07 -11.85 -10.75
CA SER A 94 -17.15 -11.75 -11.89
C SER A 94 -16.16 -12.92 -12.00
N GLY A 95 -16.16 -13.84 -11.02
CA GLY A 95 -15.26 -15.01 -10.99
C GLY A 95 -14.00 -14.85 -10.13
N GLY A 96 -13.79 -13.66 -9.56
CA GLY A 96 -12.74 -13.39 -8.57
C GLY A 96 -13.04 -14.00 -7.19
N HIS A 97 -12.18 -13.69 -6.21
CA HIS A 97 -12.30 -14.20 -4.85
C HIS A 97 -12.12 -13.08 -3.83
N HIS A 98 -12.92 -13.09 -2.76
CA HIS A 98 -12.61 -12.31 -1.56
C HIS A 98 -12.17 -13.26 -0.45
N PHE A 99 -10.95 -13.08 0.05
CA PHE A 99 -10.42 -13.77 1.22
C PHE A 99 -10.46 -12.83 2.42
N TYR A 100 -11.24 -13.18 3.44
CA TYR A 100 -11.42 -12.34 4.62
C TYR A 100 -10.34 -12.68 5.66
N TYR A 101 -9.64 -11.69 6.20
CA TYR A 101 -8.63 -11.88 7.25
C TYR A 101 -8.79 -10.82 8.35
N LEU A 102 -8.38 -11.16 9.56
CA LEU A 102 -8.07 -10.16 10.58
C LEU A 102 -6.60 -9.76 10.45
N VAL A 103 -6.32 -8.48 10.28
CA VAL A 103 -4.96 -7.95 10.10
C VAL A 103 -4.74 -6.75 11.03
N PRO A 104 -4.41 -6.99 12.31
CA PRO A 104 -4.34 -5.93 13.33
C PRO A 104 -3.33 -4.81 13.05
N ASP A 105 -2.30 -5.10 12.25
CA ASP A 105 -1.19 -4.20 11.91
C ASP A 105 -1.29 -3.60 10.49
N LEU A 106 -2.43 -3.77 9.80
CA LEU A 106 -2.68 -3.11 8.52
C LEU A 106 -3.12 -1.66 8.75
N ASP A 107 -2.48 -0.75 8.02
CA ASP A 107 -2.63 0.70 8.18
C ASP A 107 -3.29 1.37 6.97
N LYS A 108 -3.21 0.73 5.79
CA LYS A 108 -3.79 1.26 4.55
C LYS A 108 -4.22 0.16 3.59
N LYS A 109 -5.12 0.53 2.67
CA LYS A 109 -5.43 -0.26 1.48
C LYS A 109 -4.16 -0.43 0.64
N ILE A 110 -3.97 -1.62 0.08
CA ILE A 110 -2.83 -1.93 -0.79
C ILE A 110 -3.35 -2.37 -2.16
N VAL A 111 -2.86 -1.75 -3.23
CA VAL A 111 -3.20 -2.15 -4.60
C VAL A 111 -2.17 -3.15 -5.11
N LEU A 112 -2.63 -4.28 -5.65
CA LEU A 112 -1.77 -5.35 -6.14
C LEU A 112 -1.44 -5.12 -7.62
N LYS A 113 -0.19 -4.75 -7.90
CA LYS A 113 0.34 -4.50 -9.25
C LYS A 113 1.72 -5.13 -9.44
N ASP A 114 1.96 -5.69 -10.62
CA ASP A 114 3.31 -6.09 -11.01
C ASP A 114 4.19 -4.88 -11.37
N LYS A 115 5.42 -5.16 -11.80
CA LYS A 115 6.41 -4.15 -12.22
C LYS A 115 5.98 -3.37 -13.47
N GLU A 116 5.16 -3.99 -14.32
CA GLU A 116 4.59 -3.39 -15.52
C GLU A 116 3.31 -2.59 -15.23
N LYS A 117 2.89 -2.55 -13.95
CA LYS A 117 1.69 -1.88 -13.44
C LYS A 117 0.38 -2.55 -13.84
N ASN A 118 0.41 -3.81 -14.27
CA ASN A 118 -0.81 -4.59 -14.48
C ASN A 118 -1.50 -4.81 -13.13
N HIS A 119 -2.82 -4.65 -13.07
CA HIS A 119 -3.62 -4.77 -11.85
C HIS A 119 -4.07 -6.21 -11.61
N TYR A 120 -3.89 -6.72 -10.39
CA TYR A 120 -4.23 -8.10 -10.03
C TYR A 120 -5.26 -8.22 -8.89
N GLY A 121 -5.67 -7.09 -8.31
CA GLY A 121 -6.58 -7.03 -7.18
C GLY A 121 -6.14 -6.01 -6.13
N GLU A 122 -6.80 -6.06 -4.98
CA GLU A 122 -6.58 -5.10 -3.90
C GLU A 122 -6.69 -5.78 -2.53
N ILE A 123 -5.94 -5.30 -1.55
CA ILE A 123 -6.17 -5.61 -0.14
C ILE A 123 -7.01 -4.46 0.42
N GLN A 124 -8.33 -4.69 0.48
CA GLN A 124 -9.31 -3.73 0.96
C GLN A 124 -9.15 -3.52 2.47
N TRP A 125 -9.17 -2.24 2.88
CA TRP A 125 -8.99 -1.80 4.27
C TRP A 125 -9.94 -0.64 4.60
N GLN A 126 -9.67 0.12 5.66
CA GLN A 126 -10.47 1.26 6.09
C GLN A 126 -10.81 2.22 4.93
N GLY A 127 -12.07 2.66 4.88
CA GLY A 127 -12.61 3.50 3.82
C GLY A 127 -13.07 2.76 2.57
N SER A 128 -12.94 1.42 2.54
CA SER A 128 -13.41 0.57 1.44
C SER A 128 -14.45 -0.46 1.91
N GLN A 129 -15.14 -1.07 0.94
CA GLN A 129 -16.13 -2.11 1.19
C GLN A 129 -16.01 -3.23 0.16
N VAL A 130 -16.47 -4.42 0.54
CA VAL A 130 -16.72 -5.51 -0.40
C VAL A 130 -18.17 -5.96 -0.33
N ILE A 131 -18.73 -6.38 -1.47
CA ILE A 131 -20.10 -6.89 -1.50
C ILE A 131 -20.19 -8.22 -0.76
N GLY A 132 -21.16 -8.30 0.16
CA GLY A 132 -21.32 -9.45 1.04
C GLY A 132 -21.91 -10.68 0.36
N PRO A 133 -21.65 -11.88 0.90
CA PRO A 133 -22.18 -13.14 0.38
C PRO A 133 -23.71 -13.18 0.30
N GLY A 134 -24.23 -13.88 -0.70
CA GLY A 134 -25.66 -13.98 -1.02
C GLY A 134 -26.16 -12.89 -1.98
N SER A 135 -25.47 -11.74 -2.02
CA SER A 135 -25.76 -10.60 -2.90
C SER A 135 -25.70 -10.97 -4.39
N ILE A 136 -26.38 -10.18 -5.23
CA ILE A 136 -26.43 -10.32 -6.69
C ILE A 136 -25.47 -9.33 -7.35
N HIS A 137 -24.52 -9.84 -8.13
CA HIS A 137 -23.63 -9.05 -8.98
C HIS A 137 -24.39 -8.45 -10.18
N PRO A 138 -23.93 -7.33 -10.77
CA PRO A 138 -24.49 -6.78 -12.01
C PRO A 138 -24.61 -7.79 -13.17
N SER A 139 -23.73 -8.79 -13.23
CA SER A 139 -23.81 -9.90 -14.21
C SER A 139 -24.87 -10.96 -13.88
N ASN A 140 -25.72 -10.72 -12.87
CA ASN A 140 -26.71 -11.64 -12.33
C ASN A 140 -26.16 -12.88 -11.59
N ASN A 141 -24.83 -13.03 -11.50
CA ASN A 141 -24.19 -14.06 -10.68
C ASN A 141 -24.24 -13.72 -9.18
N ARG A 142 -24.19 -14.73 -8.32
CA ARG A 142 -24.17 -14.55 -6.86
C ARG A 142 -22.74 -14.46 -6.31
N TYR A 143 -22.59 -13.72 -5.22
CA TYR A 143 -21.45 -13.86 -4.32
C TYR A 143 -21.65 -15.11 -3.46
N ILE A 144 -20.83 -16.14 -3.65
CA ILE A 144 -21.05 -17.49 -3.10
C ILE A 144 -19.94 -17.84 -2.12
N ILE A 145 -20.29 -18.31 -0.92
CA ILE A 145 -19.33 -18.85 0.03
C ILE A 145 -18.74 -20.14 -0.54
N ILE A 146 -17.42 -20.18 -0.68
CA ILE A 146 -16.68 -21.36 -1.16
C ILE A 146 -15.78 -21.95 -0.08
N ASP A 147 -15.52 -21.21 0.99
CA ASP A 147 -14.91 -21.72 2.22
C ASP A 147 -15.62 -21.10 3.42
N ASN A 148 -16.25 -21.95 4.23
CA ASN A 148 -17.02 -21.56 5.41
C ASN A 148 -16.18 -21.64 6.71
N SER A 149 -14.86 -21.66 6.60
CA SER A 149 -13.96 -21.59 7.76
C SER A 149 -14.12 -20.27 8.51
N GLU A 150 -13.65 -20.21 9.76
CA GLU A 150 -13.53 -18.95 10.50
C GLU A 150 -12.57 -17.97 9.81
N ILE A 151 -12.70 -16.69 10.13
CA ILE A 151 -11.79 -15.66 9.63
C ILE A 151 -10.44 -15.83 10.35
N ALA A 152 -9.41 -16.19 9.59
CA ALA A 152 -8.05 -16.33 10.09
C ALA A 152 -7.42 -14.97 10.38
N THR A 153 -6.45 -14.96 11.30
CA THR A 153 -5.63 -13.77 11.61
C THR A 153 -4.27 -13.92 10.94
N VAL A 154 -3.79 -12.86 10.28
CA VAL A 154 -2.45 -12.77 9.69
C VAL A 154 -1.86 -11.39 9.97
N THR A 155 -0.55 -11.24 9.87
CA THR A 155 0.12 -9.94 9.95
C THR A 155 0.26 -9.31 8.56
N LYS A 156 0.42 -7.98 8.51
CA LYS A 156 0.77 -7.25 7.29
C LYS A 156 2.04 -7.82 6.66
N THR A 157 3.06 -8.13 7.46
CA THR A 157 4.32 -8.74 6.98
C THR A 157 4.07 -10.08 6.27
N GLN A 158 3.22 -10.96 6.82
CA GLN A 158 2.90 -12.23 6.16
C GLN A 158 2.26 -12.03 4.78
N ILE A 159 1.31 -11.08 4.68
CA ILE A 159 0.69 -10.75 3.39
C ILE A 159 1.74 -10.17 2.43
N GLU A 160 2.57 -9.24 2.90
CA GLU A 160 3.63 -8.62 2.10
C GLU A 160 4.64 -9.63 1.58
N GLU A 161 5.07 -10.60 2.38
CA GLU A 161 6.02 -11.63 1.96
C GLU A 161 5.43 -12.54 0.89
N VAL A 162 4.16 -12.93 1.05
CA VAL A 162 3.44 -13.80 0.11
C VAL A 162 3.19 -13.09 -1.22
N LEU A 163 2.84 -11.80 -1.17
CA LEU A 163 2.45 -10.99 -2.34
C LEU A 163 3.52 -9.98 -2.76
N LYS A 164 4.77 -10.12 -2.31
CA LYS A 164 5.87 -9.15 -2.53
C LYS A 164 6.10 -8.74 -3.99
N ASN A 165 5.80 -9.64 -4.94
CA ASN A 165 5.97 -9.37 -6.37
C ASN A 165 4.86 -8.51 -6.95
N TYR A 166 3.77 -8.33 -6.21
CA TYR A 166 2.58 -7.56 -6.58
C TYR A 166 2.34 -6.38 -5.64
N ILE A 167 3.10 -6.25 -4.57
CA ILE A 167 3.02 -5.08 -3.69
C ILE A 167 4.17 -4.17 -4.05
N GLN A 168 3.83 -3.03 -4.63
CA GLN A 168 4.80 -1.96 -4.81
C GLN A 168 5.11 -1.42 -3.42
N ARG A 169 6.22 -1.91 -2.84
CA ARG A 169 6.80 -1.24 -1.68
C ARG A 169 7.14 0.18 -2.13
N GLU A 170 6.43 1.17 -1.59
CA GLU A 170 7.05 2.46 -1.36
C GLU A 170 8.33 2.12 -0.62
N GLN A 171 9.48 2.40 -1.21
CA GLN A 171 10.74 2.18 -0.53
C GLN A 171 10.71 3.06 0.72
N SER A 172 10.41 2.45 1.86
CA SER A 172 10.41 3.15 3.13
C SER A 172 11.83 3.64 3.37
N MET A 173 11.94 4.95 3.65
CA MET A 173 13.21 5.65 3.89
C MET A 173 14.09 4.97 4.97
N GLU A 174 13.52 4.14 5.83
CA GLU A 174 14.21 3.41 6.90
C GLU A 174 15.17 2.32 6.40
N HIS A 175 14.95 1.74 5.21
CA HIS A 175 15.86 0.69 4.71
C HIS A 175 17.22 1.24 4.25
N TYR A 176 17.28 2.54 3.92
CA TYR A 176 18.52 3.19 3.53
C TYR A 176 19.44 3.53 4.72
N GLN A 177 18.90 3.59 5.95
CA GLN A 177 19.67 3.93 7.14
C GLN A 177 20.60 2.80 7.63
N ARG A 178 20.37 1.54 7.24
CA ARG A 178 21.07 0.40 7.85
C ARG A 178 22.47 0.08 7.31
N ASN A 179 22.97 0.79 6.30
CA ASN A 179 24.27 0.49 5.67
C ASN A 179 25.22 1.68 5.55
N GLU A 180 24.91 2.85 6.13
CA GLU A 180 25.90 3.92 6.29
C GLU A 180 26.42 3.87 7.73
N SER A 181 27.72 3.66 7.89
CA SER A 181 28.38 3.63 9.20
C SER A 181 28.01 4.88 10.00
N ALA A 182 27.83 4.73 11.32
CA ALA A 182 27.42 5.80 12.25
C ALA A 182 28.24 7.10 12.13
N ASN A 183 29.46 7.03 11.60
CA ASN A 183 30.38 8.17 11.43
C ASN A 183 29.93 9.19 10.35
N TYR A 184 28.96 8.86 9.49
CA TYR A 184 28.66 9.68 8.29
C TYR A 184 27.30 10.38 8.30
N GLN A 185 26.57 10.31 9.43
CA GLN A 185 25.35 11.08 9.67
C GLN A 185 25.57 12.61 9.72
N PHE A 186 26.80 13.08 9.63
CA PHE A 186 27.15 14.50 9.75
C PHE A 186 27.24 15.28 8.42
N ILE A 187 27.05 14.62 7.26
CA ILE A 187 27.00 15.33 5.98
C ILE A 187 25.65 16.04 5.84
N ASP A 188 25.63 17.36 6.04
CA ASP A 188 24.45 18.18 5.78
C ASP A 188 24.13 18.19 4.28
N VAL A 189 23.11 17.42 3.90
CA VAL A 189 22.63 17.30 2.52
C VAL A 189 22.29 18.64 1.88
N ARG A 190 21.96 19.68 2.66
CA ARG A 190 21.71 21.04 2.14
C ARG A 190 22.93 21.60 1.40
N LYS A 191 24.15 21.26 1.83
CA LYS A 191 25.39 21.70 1.16
C LYS A 191 25.63 21.02 -0.18
N VAL A 192 25.01 19.87 -0.39
CA VAL A 192 25.22 19.03 -1.59
C VAL A 192 24.17 19.33 -2.67
N LEU A 193 23.02 19.85 -2.28
CA LEU A 193 21.91 20.13 -3.19
C LEU A 193 22.21 21.33 -4.11
N THR A 194 22.16 21.08 -5.42
CA THR A 194 22.46 22.07 -6.46
C THR A 194 21.22 22.59 -7.21
N GLY A 195 20.03 22.05 -6.90
CA GLY A 195 18.76 22.37 -7.56
C GLY A 195 17.88 23.35 -6.79
N GLN A 196 16.84 23.85 -7.45
CA GLN A 196 15.77 24.61 -6.79
C GLN A 196 14.73 23.62 -6.23
N TYR A 197 14.57 23.62 -4.92
CA TYR A 197 13.62 22.77 -4.21
C TYR A 197 12.65 23.60 -3.39
N THR A 198 11.39 23.17 -3.36
CA THR A 198 10.35 23.79 -2.53
C THR A 198 10.28 23.07 -1.20
N ALA A 199 10.28 23.82 -0.11
CA ALA A 199 10.04 23.27 1.21
C ALA A 199 8.64 22.66 1.32
N LYS A 200 8.58 21.48 1.92
CA LYS A 200 7.38 20.77 2.34
C LYS A 200 7.40 20.67 3.87
N GLY A 201 6.28 20.26 4.46
CA GLY A 201 6.23 19.96 5.89
C GLY A 201 7.24 18.89 6.29
N ASN A 202 7.53 18.76 7.59
CA ASN A 202 8.40 17.70 8.14
C ASN A 202 9.85 17.71 7.64
N ASN A 203 10.45 18.90 7.43
CA ASN A 203 11.84 19.07 7.00
C ASN A 203 12.15 18.45 5.63
N GLU A 204 11.17 18.40 4.74
CA GLU A 204 11.34 17.89 3.38
C GLU A 204 11.52 19.01 2.36
N LEU A 205 12.41 18.81 1.41
CA LEU A 205 12.58 19.63 0.21
C LEU A 205 12.20 18.78 -0.99
N GLN A 206 11.33 19.28 -1.87
CA GLN A 206 10.88 18.55 -3.05
C GLN A 206 11.05 19.37 -4.34
N GLY A 207 11.46 18.71 -5.42
CA GLY A 207 11.63 19.36 -6.72
C GLY A 207 11.97 18.39 -7.85
N LYS A 208 12.53 18.95 -8.93
CA LYS A 208 12.99 18.18 -10.08
C LYS A 208 14.28 17.44 -9.71
N HIS A 209 14.38 16.18 -10.16
CA HIS A 209 15.61 15.43 -9.99
C HIS A 209 16.80 16.16 -10.64
N PRO A 210 17.94 16.34 -9.94
CA PRO A 210 19.05 17.16 -10.39
C PRO A 210 19.75 16.65 -11.66
N ILE A 211 19.71 15.32 -11.90
CA ILE A 211 20.36 14.69 -13.06
C ILE A 211 19.41 14.53 -14.26
N HIS A 212 18.33 13.76 -14.09
CA HIS A 212 17.43 13.41 -15.20
C HIS A 212 16.10 14.18 -15.20
N GLY A 213 16.01 15.27 -14.43
CA GLY A 213 14.85 16.17 -14.40
C GLY A 213 13.52 15.51 -13.99
N SER A 214 12.42 16.21 -14.29
CA SER A 214 11.04 15.75 -14.09
C SER A 214 10.10 16.39 -15.09
N SER A 215 9.16 15.61 -15.66
CA SER A 215 8.07 16.14 -16.49
C SER A 215 7.00 16.86 -15.67
N THR A 216 6.78 16.45 -14.41
CA THR A 216 5.74 16.99 -13.50
C THR A 216 6.30 17.84 -12.37
N GLY A 217 7.62 17.97 -12.26
CA GLY A 217 8.27 18.89 -11.33
C GLY A 217 8.60 18.34 -9.94
N GLY A 218 8.00 17.24 -9.48
CA GLY A 218 8.10 16.79 -8.07
C GLY A 218 8.61 15.36 -7.85
N ASN A 219 9.55 14.88 -8.66
CA ASN A 219 9.99 13.48 -8.63
C ASN A 219 11.22 13.22 -7.73
N PHE A 220 11.71 14.21 -7.02
CA PHE A 220 12.83 14.09 -6.09
C PHE A 220 12.52 14.78 -4.78
N CYS A 221 12.73 14.09 -3.66
CA CYS A 221 12.54 14.61 -2.31
C CYS A 221 13.78 14.36 -1.47
N VAL A 222 14.07 15.28 -0.55
CA VAL A 222 15.16 15.19 0.42
C VAL A 222 14.64 15.61 1.77
N ASN A 223 14.72 14.73 2.77
CA ASN A 223 14.52 15.09 4.16
C ASN A 223 15.85 15.57 4.75
N VAL A 224 15.95 16.88 5.02
CA VAL A 224 17.21 17.54 5.41
C VAL A 224 17.58 17.35 6.88
N GLU A 225 16.64 16.90 7.71
CA GLU A 225 16.89 16.51 9.09
C GLU A 225 17.44 15.08 9.15
N LYS A 226 16.85 14.17 8.37
CA LYS A 226 17.27 12.77 8.32
C LYS A 226 18.49 12.54 7.41
N GLY A 227 18.82 13.50 6.55
CA GLY A 227 19.89 13.36 5.54
C GLY A 227 19.55 12.36 4.42
N ILE A 228 18.27 12.11 4.17
CA ILE A 228 17.82 11.06 3.24
C ILE A 228 17.22 11.70 1.99
N TRP A 229 17.48 11.13 0.83
CA TRP A 229 16.86 11.50 -0.44
C TRP A 229 16.08 10.33 -1.06
N HIS A 230 15.13 10.66 -1.94
CA HIS A 230 14.38 9.68 -2.72
C HIS A 230 13.99 10.25 -4.10
N CYS A 231 14.18 9.43 -5.14
CA CYS A 231 13.64 9.63 -6.48
C CYS A 231 12.40 8.76 -6.72
N PHE A 232 11.24 9.40 -6.84
CA PHE A 232 9.97 8.73 -7.13
C PHE A 232 9.88 8.16 -8.55
N ARG A 233 10.73 8.62 -9.48
CA ARG A 233 10.76 8.11 -10.86
C ARG A 233 11.46 6.76 -10.94
N CYS A 234 12.65 6.66 -10.35
CA CYS A 234 13.46 5.43 -10.38
C CYS A 234 13.06 4.47 -9.25
N GLY A 235 12.35 4.97 -8.22
CA GLY A 235 12.09 4.21 -7.01
C GLY A 235 13.42 3.84 -6.38
N THR A 236 14.24 4.85 -6.07
CA THR A 236 15.53 4.70 -5.43
C THR A 236 15.75 5.87 -4.47
N GLY A 237 16.58 5.68 -3.45
CA GLY A 237 16.91 6.70 -2.47
C GLY A 237 18.19 6.37 -1.72
N GLY A 238 18.51 7.12 -0.69
CA GLY A 238 19.68 6.85 0.13
C GLY A 238 20.08 7.99 1.04
N GLY A 239 21.23 7.83 1.70
CA GLY A 239 21.83 8.84 2.54
C GLY A 239 22.74 9.81 1.77
N PRO A 240 23.51 10.64 2.48
CA PRO A 240 24.36 11.66 1.88
C PRO A 240 25.47 11.09 0.99
N VAL A 241 26.02 9.91 1.30
CA VAL A 241 27.12 9.32 0.51
C VAL A 241 26.61 8.92 -0.88
N THR A 242 25.47 8.23 -0.93
CA THR A 242 24.87 7.85 -2.22
C THR A 242 24.38 9.07 -2.99
N LEU A 243 23.94 10.13 -2.30
CA LEU A 243 23.56 11.39 -2.92
C LEU A 243 24.77 12.04 -3.63
N ILE A 244 25.91 12.17 -2.95
CA ILE A 244 27.14 12.72 -3.54
C ILE A 244 27.62 11.85 -4.70
N ALA A 245 27.63 10.53 -4.52
CA ALA A 245 28.03 9.59 -5.57
C ALA A 245 27.17 9.76 -6.83
N MET A 246 25.84 9.81 -6.65
CA MET A 246 24.88 9.98 -7.73
C MET A 246 25.08 11.34 -8.43
N LEU A 247 25.10 12.44 -7.68
CA LEU A 247 25.24 13.80 -8.22
C LEU A 247 26.54 14.03 -9.00
N ASN A 248 27.56 13.21 -8.76
CA ASN A 248 28.86 13.29 -9.42
C ASN A 248 29.10 12.13 -10.40
N GLY A 249 28.04 11.39 -10.77
CA GLY A 249 28.09 10.37 -11.81
C GLY A 249 28.91 9.12 -11.46
N LEU A 250 29.19 8.88 -10.18
CA LEU A 250 29.87 7.67 -9.72
C LEU A 250 28.93 6.46 -9.71
N ILE A 251 27.62 6.70 -9.56
CA ILE A 251 26.55 5.72 -9.66
C ILE A 251 25.35 6.33 -10.39
N ARG A 252 24.58 5.54 -11.15
CA ARG A 252 23.31 6.04 -11.69
C ARG A 252 22.20 5.99 -10.64
N CYS A 253 21.18 6.84 -10.80
CA CYS A 253 20.03 6.89 -9.91
C CYS A 253 19.30 5.54 -9.81
N ASP A 254 19.18 4.80 -10.91
CA ASP A 254 18.54 3.47 -10.98
C ASP A 254 19.42 2.32 -10.45
N GLU A 255 20.69 2.59 -10.14
CA GLU A 255 21.64 1.60 -9.59
C GLU A 255 21.75 1.65 -8.07
N VAL A 256 21.11 2.63 -7.43
CA VAL A 256 21.21 2.82 -5.98
C VAL A 256 20.46 1.69 -5.26
N LYS A 257 21.23 0.81 -4.62
CA LYS A 257 20.76 -0.38 -3.88
C LYS A 257 21.76 -0.72 -2.77
N PRO A 258 21.39 -1.55 -1.76
CA PRO A 258 22.34 -2.00 -0.74
C PRO A 258 23.64 -2.55 -1.36
N GLY A 259 24.78 -2.06 -0.89
CA GLY A 259 26.10 -2.46 -1.38
C GLY A 259 26.56 -1.78 -2.69
N CYS A 260 25.86 -0.78 -3.21
CA CYS A 260 26.30 -0.06 -4.44
C CYS A 260 27.53 0.83 -4.25
N ILE A 261 27.90 1.15 -3.00
CA ILE A 261 29.08 1.94 -2.68
C ILE A 261 30.24 0.98 -2.39
N THR A 262 31.17 0.88 -3.34
CA THR A 262 32.43 0.17 -3.13
C THR A 262 33.43 1.05 -2.38
N PRO A 263 34.52 0.49 -1.80
CA PRO A 263 35.58 1.29 -1.19
C PRO A 263 36.18 2.35 -2.12
N GLU A 264 36.29 2.05 -3.42
CA GLU A 264 36.81 3.00 -4.42
C GLU A 264 35.83 4.15 -4.68
N ILE A 265 34.53 3.86 -4.82
CA ILE A 265 33.48 4.89 -4.96
C ILE A 265 33.45 5.73 -3.70
N TYR A 266 33.54 5.09 -2.53
CA TYR A 266 33.54 5.74 -1.24
C TYR A 266 34.69 6.76 -1.12
N ASN A 267 35.93 6.36 -1.38
CA ASN A 267 37.08 7.27 -1.31
C ASN A 267 36.92 8.47 -2.26
N LYS A 268 36.36 8.26 -3.45
CA LYS A 268 36.02 9.35 -4.37
C LYS A 268 34.95 10.29 -3.80
N VAL A 269 33.91 9.75 -3.16
CA VAL A 269 32.87 10.56 -2.50
C VAL A 269 33.48 11.44 -1.41
N ILE A 270 34.38 10.91 -0.59
CA ILE A 270 35.05 11.68 0.47
C ILE A 270 35.90 12.80 -0.12
N GLN A 271 36.66 12.52 -1.18
CA GLN A 271 37.45 13.55 -1.87
C GLN A 271 36.55 14.65 -2.45
N ILE A 272 35.43 14.27 -3.08
CA ILE A 272 34.44 15.23 -3.62
C ILE A 272 33.78 16.04 -2.50
N ALA A 273 33.44 15.41 -1.37
CA ALA A 273 32.85 16.09 -0.22
C ALA A 273 33.76 17.20 0.29
N LYS A 274 35.07 16.93 0.40
CA LYS A 274 36.10 17.90 0.79
C LYS A 274 36.27 18.99 -0.29
N ASP A 275 36.56 18.59 -1.53
CA ASP A 275 37.00 19.53 -2.57
C ASP A 275 35.87 20.39 -3.15
N LYS A 276 34.69 19.78 -3.35
CA LYS A 276 33.57 20.43 -4.06
C LYS A 276 32.56 21.05 -3.10
N TYR A 277 32.32 20.42 -1.96
CA TYR A 277 31.27 20.83 -1.02
C TYR A 277 31.82 21.43 0.28
N ASN A 278 33.15 21.47 0.46
CA ASN A 278 33.82 21.95 1.66
C ASN A 278 33.27 21.30 2.95
N ILE A 279 33.04 19.98 2.87
CA ILE A 279 32.54 19.16 3.97
C ILE A 279 33.73 18.43 4.58
N ILE A 280 34.03 18.77 5.83
CA ILE A 280 35.04 18.06 6.63
C ILE A 280 34.37 16.82 7.19
N ILE A 281 34.96 15.67 6.91
CA ILE A 281 34.52 14.38 7.43
C ILE A 281 35.57 13.99 8.47
N GLU A 282 35.18 14.00 9.74
CA GLU A 282 36.02 13.51 10.83
C GLU A 282 36.20 12.00 10.67
N GLU A 283 37.46 11.54 10.71
CA GLU A 283 37.82 10.13 10.56
C GLU A 283 37.50 9.31 11.82
#